data_AF-A0A7X8Q3F3-F1
#
_entry.id   AF-A0A7X8Q3F3-F1
#
_cell.length_a   1.000
_cell.length_b   1.000
_cell.length_c   1.000
_cell.angle_alpha   90.00
_cell.angle_beta   90.00
_cell.angle_gamma   90.00
#
_symmetry.space_group_name_H-M   'P 1'
#
loop_
_entity.id
_entity.type
_entity.pdbx_description
1 polymer ?
#
loop_
_entity_poly.entity_id
_entity_poly.type
_entity_poly.pdbx_seq_one_letter_code
_entity_poly.pdbx_strand_id
1 'polypeptide(L)'
;GFIGPEYLYDSRQVIRAGLEDHFMGKLLGVPMGCDCCYTNHMKADQNDIENLAVLLSNAGCNYFIGVPMGDDVMLNYQTTSYHDIAALRELLKLRPLPEFEAWLEEQGIMKDGKLTSGAGDATIFTR
;
A
#
# COMPACT_ATOMS: atom_id res chain seq x y z
N GLY A 1 -5.34 10.93 0.29
CA GLY A 1 -5.66 12.20 0.97
C GLY A 1 -4.38 12.93 1.33
N PHE A 2 -3.59 13.32 0.33
CA PHE A 2 -2.25 13.86 0.55
C PHE A 2 -2.25 15.34 0.94
N ILE A 3 -3.32 16.08 0.62
CA ILE A 3 -3.38 17.53 0.87
C ILE A 3 -3.99 17.82 2.25
N GLY A 4 -5.30 17.61 2.41
CA GLY A 4 -5.95 17.94 3.66
C GLY A 4 -7.47 17.98 3.60
N PRO A 5 -8.11 18.34 4.74
CA PRO A 5 -9.54 18.31 4.93
C PRO A 5 -10.31 19.34 4.09
N GLU A 6 -9.62 20.32 3.52
CA GLU A 6 -10.20 21.33 2.61
C GLU A 6 -10.60 20.75 1.26
N TYR A 7 -10.06 19.60 0.86
CA TYR A 7 -10.44 18.88 -0.37
C TYR A 7 -11.22 17.60 -0.07
N LEU A 8 -10.71 16.77 0.85
CA LEU A 8 -11.35 15.53 1.30
C LEU A 8 -11.33 15.53 2.83
N TYR A 9 -12.47 15.77 3.45
CA TYR A 9 -12.54 16.10 4.89
C TYR A 9 -12.33 14.90 5.82
N ASP A 10 -12.93 13.76 5.49
CA ASP A 10 -13.02 12.57 6.34
C ASP A 10 -12.70 11.28 5.58
N SER A 11 -12.60 10.18 6.31
CA SER A 11 -12.31 8.86 5.73
C SER A 11 -13.31 8.40 4.68
N ARG A 12 -14.60 8.74 4.83
CA ARG A 12 -15.62 8.40 3.83
C ARG A 12 -15.31 9.03 2.48
N GLN A 13 -14.92 10.30 2.49
CA GLN A 13 -14.55 11.03 1.26
C GLN A 13 -13.25 10.49 0.66
N VAL A 14 -12.24 10.19 1.50
CA VAL A 14 -10.97 9.61 1.03
C VAL A 14 -11.18 8.24 0.39
N ILE A 15 -11.96 7.36 1.02
CA ILE A 15 -12.26 6.03 0.48
C ILE A 15 -13.00 6.14 -0.85
N ARG A 16 -14.02 7.01 -0.90
CA ARG A 16 -14.80 7.23 -2.12
C ARG A 16 -13.91 7.72 -3.27
N ALA A 17 -13.09 8.74 -3.02
CA ALA A 17 -12.20 9.31 -4.01
C ALA A 17 -11.17 8.29 -4.51
N GLY A 18 -10.56 7.49 -3.63
CA GLY A 18 -9.61 6.46 -4.03
C GLY A 18 -10.22 5.41 -4.98
N LEU A 19 -11.47 4.99 -4.73
CA LEU A 19 -12.18 4.08 -5.63
C LEU A 19 -12.53 4.73 -6.97
N GLU A 20 -12.90 6.01 -6.97
CA GLU A 20 -13.18 6.78 -8.20
C GLU A 20 -11.93 6.93 -9.05
N ASP A 21 -10.81 7.35 -8.46
CA ASP A 21 -9.53 7.54 -9.14
C ASP A 21 -9.05 6.23 -9.78
N HIS A 22 -9.10 5.13 -9.04
CA HIS A 22 -8.73 3.81 -9.54
C HIS A 22 -9.60 3.38 -10.72
N PHE A 23 -10.92 3.49 -10.61
CA PHE A 23 -11.84 3.16 -11.70
C PHE A 23 -11.56 4.00 -12.95
N MET A 24 -11.39 5.31 -12.80
CA MET A 24 -11.12 6.21 -13.91
C MET A 24 -9.79 5.88 -14.59
N GLY A 25 -8.71 5.64 -13.83
CA GLY A 25 -7.43 5.26 -14.39
C GLY A 25 -7.49 3.92 -15.15
N LYS A 26 -8.20 2.93 -14.61
CA LYS A 26 -8.44 1.66 -15.31
C LYS A 26 -9.26 1.84 -16.59
N LEU A 27 -10.31 2.65 -16.56
CA LEU A 27 -11.13 2.96 -17.73
C LEU A 27 -10.31 3.63 -18.84
N LEU A 28 -9.34 4.48 -18.47
CA LEU A 28 -8.41 5.12 -19.39
C LEU A 28 -7.31 4.18 -19.91
N GLY A 29 -7.23 2.95 -19.40
CA GLY A 29 -6.24 1.95 -19.83
C GLY A 29 -4.83 2.17 -19.29
N VAL A 30 -4.65 2.96 -18.21
CA VAL A 30 -3.34 3.19 -17.59
C VAL A 30 -3.10 2.22 -16.42
N PRO A 31 -1.82 1.91 -16.08
CA PRO A 31 -1.49 1.14 -14.89
C PRO A 31 -1.73 1.99 -13.63
N MET A 32 -2.98 1.98 -13.15
CA MET A 32 -3.42 2.82 -12.03
C MET A 32 -3.10 2.17 -10.67
N GLY A 33 -2.32 2.88 -9.86
CA GLY A 33 -2.11 2.62 -8.45
C GLY A 33 -2.80 3.68 -7.60
N CYS A 34 -2.63 3.60 -6.27
CA CYS A 34 -3.11 4.62 -5.35
C CYS A 34 -2.15 4.74 -4.17
N ASP A 35 -1.76 5.95 -3.80
CA ASP A 35 -1.22 6.20 -2.47
C ASP A 35 -2.39 6.31 -1.49
N CYS A 36 -2.62 5.23 -0.74
CA CYS A 36 -3.65 5.21 0.31
C CYS A 36 -3.08 5.98 1.50
N CYS A 37 -3.54 7.22 1.68
CA CYS A 37 -2.91 8.13 2.62
C CYS A 37 -3.83 9.20 3.20
N TYR A 38 -3.40 9.79 4.32
CA TYR A 38 -4.04 10.93 4.98
C TYR A 38 -3.00 11.87 5.59
N THR A 39 -3.42 13.09 5.90
CA THR A 39 -2.63 14.03 6.70
C THR A 39 -3.23 14.19 8.10
N ASN A 40 -2.38 14.49 9.09
CA ASN A 40 -2.75 14.53 10.52
C ASN A 40 -3.87 15.51 10.90
N HIS A 41 -4.22 16.45 10.03
CA HIS A 41 -5.29 17.44 10.27
C HIS A 41 -6.62 17.06 9.59
N MET A 42 -6.70 15.89 8.96
CA MET A 42 -7.92 15.29 8.44
C MET A 42 -8.65 14.49 9.53
N LYS A 43 -9.97 14.26 9.36
CA LYS A 43 -10.71 13.29 10.18
C LYS A 43 -10.57 11.88 9.60
N ALA A 44 -9.34 11.37 9.64
CA ALA A 44 -8.98 10.03 9.21
C ALA A 44 -7.82 9.51 10.07
N ASP A 45 -7.72 8.19 10.21
CA ASP A 45 -6.60 7.51 10.84
C ASP A 45 -6.08 6.33 10.01
N GLN A 46 -5.10 5.60 10.53
CA GLN A 46 -4.48 4.48 9.81
C GLN A 46 -5.47 3.36 9.46
N ASN A 47 -6.47 3.09 10.30
CA ASN A 47 -7.46 2.05 10.02
C ASN A 47 -8.29 2.43 8.78
N ASP A 48 -8.58 3.71 8.59
CA ASP A 48 -9.29 4.19 7.40
C ASP A 48 -8.48 3.97 6.12
N ILE A 49 -7.16 4.10 6.19
CA ILE A 49 -6.25 3.87 5.07
C ILE A 49 -6.09 2.38 4.78
N GLU A 50 -5.98 1.55 5.80
CA GLU A 50 -5.97 0.08 5.64
C GLU A 50 -7.30 -0.42 5.05
N ASN A 51 -8.43 0.15 5.46
CA ASN A 51 -9.73 -0.13 4.85
C ASN A 51 -9.72 0.18 3.35
N LEU A 52 -9.20 1.35 2.95
CA LEU A 52 -9.08 1.72 1.55
C LEU A 52 -8.16 0.77 0.78
N ALA A 53 -7.01 0.39 1.35
CA ALA A 53 -6.06 -0.50 0.71
C ALA A 53 -6.65 -1.90 0.47
N VAL A 54 -7.45 -2.44 1.41
CA VAL A 54 -8.20 -3.70 1.23
C VAL A 54 -9.22 -3.59 0.08
N LEU A 55 -9.99 -2.49 0.04
CA LEU A 55 -11.00 -2.26 -1.01
C LEU A 55 -10.35 -2.15 -2.39
N LEU A 56 -9.27 -1.37 -2.51
CA LEU A 56 -8.55 -1.17 -3.76
C LEU A 56 -7.82 -2.43 -4.23
N SER A 57 -7.28 -3.22 -3.30
CA SER A 57 -6.68 -4.50 -3.65
C SER A 57 -7.70 -5.46 -4.26
N ASN A 58 -8.91 -5.54 -3.69
CA ASN A 58 -10.02 -6.32 -4.27
C ASN A 58 -10.49 -5.75 -5.62
N ALA A 59 -10.38 -4.44 -5.84
CA ALA A 59 -10.67 -3.79 -7.12
C ALA A 59 -9.55 -3.97 -8.17
N GLY A 60 -8.46 -4.67 -7.85
CA GLY A 60 -7.34 -4.91 -8.77
C GLY A 60 -6.44 -3.69 -8.98
N CYS A 61 -6.22 -2.88 -7.94
CA CYS A 61 -5.20 -1.83 -7.90
C CYS A 61 -3.80 -2.41 -8.15
N ASN A 62 -3.02 -1.76 -9.02
CA ASN A 62 -1.73 -2.30 -9.46
C ASN A 62 -0.65 -2.20 -8.37
N TYR A 63 -0.63 -1.10 -7.63
CA TYR A 63 0.41 -0.82 -6.64
C TYR A 63 -0.06 0.19 -5.59
N PHE A 64 0.61 0.14 -4.44
CA PHE A 64 0.53 1.10 -3.33
C PHE A 64 1.94 1.63 -3.00
N ILE A 65 2.00 2.67 -2.19
CA ILE A 65 3.25 3.20 -1.62
C ILE A 65 3.56 2.46 -0.31
N GLY A 66 4.82 2.19 -0.02
CA GLY A 66 5.25 1.56 1.23
C GLY A 66 6.29 2.41 1.94
N VAL A 67 6.01 2.80 3.19
CA VAL A 67 6.93 3.58 4.05
C VAL A 67 7.12 2.82 5.37
N PRO A 68 8.27 2.92 6.08
CA PRO A 68 8.44 2.28 7.39
C PRO A 68 7.32 2.72 8.35
N MET A 69 6.52 1.76 8.82
CA MET A 69 5.34 2.02 9.67
C MET A 69 4.31 2.99 9.08
N GLY A 70 4.36 3.26 7.78
CA GLY A 70 3.47 4.22 7.11
C GLY A 70 3.73 5.68 7.44
N ASP A 71 4.77 6.02 8.22
CA ASP A 71 5.06 7.39 8.69
C ASP A 71 6.13 8.05 7.83
N ASP A 72 5.73 8.99 6.98
CA ASP A 72 6.67 9.84 6.23
C ASP A 72 6.85 11.17 6.96
N VAL A 73 7.86 11.22 7.83
CA VAL A 73 8.22 12.38 8.64
C VAL A 73 8.76 13.56 7.83
N MET A 74 9.18 13.34 6.58
CA MET A 74 9.68 14.42 5.72
C MET A 74 8.52 15.12 5.01
N LEU A 75 7.50 14.36 4.61
CA LEU A 75 6.29 14.87 3.95
C LEU A 75 5.16 15.18 4.95
N ASN A 76 5.29 14.77 6.22
CA ASN A 76 4.33 14.95 7.31
C ASN A 76 2.93 14.38 7.01
N TYR A 77 2.88 13.17 6.47
CA TYR A 77 1.66 12.43 6.19
C TYR A 77 1.83 10.95 6.47
N GLN A 78 0.72 10.22 6.48
CA GLN A 78 0.70 8.79 6.71
C GLN A 78 0.17 8.04 5.48
N THR A 79 0.80 6.91 5.17
CA THR A 79 0.50 6.01 4.05
C THR A 79 0.50 4.55 4.49
N THR A 80 0.38 3.62 3.55
CA THR A 80 0.55 2.18 3.81
C THR A 80 1.98 1.82 4.18
N SER A 81 2.11 0.85 5.07
CA SER A 81 3.38 0.31 5.55
C SER A 81 3.90 -0.85 4.69
N TYR A 82 5.17 -1.22 4.87
CA TYR A 82 5.72 -2.46 4.29
C TYR A 82 4.93 -3.70 4.70
N HIS A 83 4.44 -3.74 5.95
CA HIS A 83 3.71 -4.87 6.51
C HIS A 83 2.30 -4.95 5.93
N ASP A 84 1.66 -3.81 5.65
CA ASP A 84 0.32 -3.75 5.06
C ASP A 84 0.34 -4.40 3.68
N ILE A 85 1.34 -4.07 2.86
CA ILE A 85 1.50 -4.64 1.51
C ILE A 85 1.71 -6.16 1.58
N ALA A 86 2.53 -6.63 2.53
CA ALA A 86 2.74 -8.07 2.72
C ALA A 86 1.46 -8.77 3.19
N ALA A 87 0.74 -8.18 4.15
CA ALA A 87 -0.51 -8.70 4.69
C ALA A 87 -1.61 -8.78 3.61
N LEU A 88 -1.75 -7.74 2.78
CA LEU A 88 -2.70 -7.71 1.67
C LEU A 88 -2.41 -8.79 0.63
N ARG A 89 -1.12 -8.98 0.28
CA ARG A 89 -0.70 -10.04 -0.64
C ARG A 89 -1.05 -11.43 -0.10
N GLU A 90 -0.74 -11.69 1.16
CA GLU A 90 -1.06 -12.98 1.77
C GLU A 90 -2.58 -13.20 1.89
N LEU A 91 -3.32 -12.18 2.33
CA LEU A 91 -4.78 -12.22 2.50
C LEU A 91 -5.50 -12.53 1.18
N LEU A 92 -5.08 -11.87 0.10
CA LEU A 92 -5.74 -11.94 -1.20
C LEU A 92 -5.04 -12.89 -2.18
N LYS A 93 -4.00 -13.61 -1.73
CA LYS A 93 -3.18 -14.52 -2.54
C LYS A 93 -2.58 -13.84 -3.78
N LEU A 94 -2.18 -12.58 -3.63
CA LEU A 94 -1.51 -11.81 -4.67
C LEU A 94 0.00 -12.02 -4.59
N ARG A 95 0.68 -11.90 -5.72
CA ARG A 95 2.14 -12.02 -5.83
C ARG A 95 2.76 -10.69 -6.23
N PRO A 96 4.03 -10.43 -5.89
CA PRO A 96 4.82 -9.40 -6.56
C PRO A 96 4.95 -9.68 -8.07
N LEU A 97 5.61 -8.78 -8.80
CA LEU A 97 6.00 -9.07 -10.18
C LEU A 97 6.88 -10.33 -10.23
N PRO A 98 6.76 -11.20 -11.25
CA PRO A 98 7.44 -12.50 -11.28
C PRO A 98 8.96 -12.40 -11.09
N GLU A 99 9.59 -11.41 -11.71
CA GLU A 99 11.04 -11.19 -11.62
C GLU A 99 11.45 -10.78 -10.21
N PHE A 100 10.62 -9.98 -9.54
CA PHE A 100 10.88 -9.56 -8.16
C PHE A 100 10.60 -10.67 -7.17
N GLU A 101 9.56 -11.48 -7.40
CA GLU A 101 9.28 -12.66 -6.59
C GLU A 101 10.44 -13.66 -6.65
N ALA A 102 10.94 -13.97 -7.84
CA ALA A 102 12.09 -14.87 -8.01
C ALA A 102 13.32 -14.36 -7.25
N TRP A 103 13.60 -13.05 -7.31
CA TRP A 103 14.67 -12.44 -6.53
C TRP A 103 14.43 -12.54 -5.02
N LEU A 104 13.20 -12.28 -4.54
CA LEU A 104 12.86 -12.40 -3.13
C LEU A 104 13.03 -13.84 -2.61
N GLU A 105 12.73 -14.84 -3.44
CA GLU A 105 12.98 -16.25 -3.13
C GLU A 105 14.48 -16.58 -3.09
N GLU A 106 15.26 -16.07 -4.04
CA GLU A 106 16.73 -16.21 -4.05
C GLU A 106 17.38 -15.59 -2.81
N GLN A 107 16.90 -14.42 -2.36
CA GLN A 107 17.37 -13.76 -1.14
C GLN A 107 16.84 -14.43 0.15
N GLY A 108 15.96 -15.43 0.04
CA GLY A 108 15.33 -16.09 1.19
C GLY A 108 14.39 -15.18 1.98
N ILE A 109 13.88 -14.09 1.39
CA ILE A 109 12.94 -13.14 2.01
C ILE A 109 11.50 -13.64 1.87
N MET A 110 11.19 -14.27 0.73
CA MET A 110 9.88 -14.84 0.42
C MET A 110 10.03 -16.32 0.06
N LYS A 111 8.97 -17.08 0.25
CA LYS A 111 8.83 -18.44 -0.27
C LYS A 111 7.36 -18.71 -0.57
N ASP A 112 7.05 -19.16 -1.78
CA ASP A 112 5.68 -19.52 -2.20
C ASP A 112 4.68 -18.35 -2.00
N GLY A 113 5.14 -17.12 -2.17
CA GLY A 113 4.34 -15.89 -1.98
C GLY A 113 4.17 -15.44 -0.53
N LYS A 114 4.83 -16.08 0.45
CA LYS A 114 4.78 -15.71 1.87
C LYS A 114 6.14 -15.28 2.38
N LEU A 115 6.15 -14.32 3.31
CA LEU A 115 7.38 -13.89 3.97
C LEU A 115 7.99 -15.02 4.82
N THR A 116 9.31 -15.13 4.81
CA THR A 116 10.06 -16.09 5.65
C THR A 116 10.46 -15.44 6.98
N SER A 117 11.18 -16.18 7.83
CA SER A 117 11.80 -15.63 9.04
C SER A 117 12.93 -14.62 8.76
N GLY A 118 13.43 -14.53 7.53
CA GLY A 118 14.42 -13.53 7.13
C GLY A 118 13.81 -12.21 6.68
N ALA A 119 12.49 -12.14 6.49
CA ALA A 119 11.82 -10.91 6.10
C ALA A 119 11.84 -9.87 7.23
N GLY A 120 12.07 -8.61 6.86
CA GLY A 120 12.15 -7.50 7.83
C GLY A 120 13.50 -7.37 8.55
N ASP A 121 14.43 -8.32 8.36
CA ASP A 121 15.79 -8.24 8.88
C ASP A 121 16.75 -7.71 7.80
N ALA A 122 17.10 -6.43 7.89
CA ALA A 122 18.00 -5.79 6.93
C ALA A 122 19.46 -6.31 7.01
N THR A 123 19.84 -7.07 8.03
CA THR A 123 21.22 -7.59 8.17
C THR A 123 21.58 -8.63 7.10
N ILE A 124 20.60 -9.16 6.36
CA ILE A 124 20.84 -10.01 5.19
C ILE A 124 21.65 -9.31 4.09
N PHE A 125 21.60 -7.98 4.02
CA PHE A 125 22.30 -7.17 3.03
C PHE A 125 23.67 -6.66 3.48
N THR A 126 24.06 -6.93 4.73
CA THR A 126 25.34 -6.46 5.29
C THR A 126 26.44 -7.53 5.31
N ARG A 127 26.15 -8.72 4.77
CA ARG A 127 27.08 -9.86 4.75
C ARG A 127 27.96 -9.86 3.51
#